data_AF-A0A0M2PRF7-F1
#
_entry.id   AF-A0A0M2PRF7-F1
#
_cell.length_a   1.000
_cell.length_b   1.000
_cell.length_c   1.000
_cell.angle_alpha   90.00
_cell.angle_beta   90.00
_cell.angle_gamma   90.00
#
_symmetry.space_group_name_H-M   'P 1'
#
loop_
_entity.id
_entity.type
_entity.pdbx_description
1 polymer ?
#
loop_
_entity_poly.entity_id
_entity_poly.type
_entity_poly.pdbx_seq_one_letter_code
_entity_poly.pdbx_strand_id
1 'polypeptide(L)'
;MNIRVVAKKDHGKATKIYFLNLTEPKHQQLYMAIMDDSVMNILTVYNLKSNMFEDVTCLFSQSFLLSLSHQLLNQLRSPQAKAL
;
A
#
# COMPACT_ATOMS: atom_id res chain seq x y z
N MET A 1 10.90 -6.50 1.48
CA MET A 1 10.51 -5.12 1.19
C MET A 1 10.45 -4.35 2.49
N ASN A 2 10.97 -3.13 2.55
CA ASN A 2 10.89 -2.28 3.74
C ASN A 2 9.77 -1.26 3.48
N ILE A 3 8.62 -1.45 4.12
CA ILE A 3 7.44 -0.60 3.90
C ILE A 3 7.05 0.14 5.17
N ARG A 4 6.45 1.32 5.00
CA ARG A 4 5.86 2.10 6.09
C ARG A 4 4.47 2.59 5.70
N VAL A 5 3.44 2.12 6.40
CA VAL A 5 2.09 2.69 6.27
C VAL A 5 2.11 4.15 6.74
N VAL A 6 1.53 5.04 5.93
CA VAL A 6 1.46 6.48 6.24
C VAL A 6 0.04 6.93 6.52
N ALA A 7 -0.96 6.33 5.88
CA ALA A 7 -2.35 6.65 6.12
C ALA A 7 -3.26 5.48 5.78
N LYS A 8 -4.41 5.44 6.45
CA LYS A 8 -5.50 4.49 6.20
C LYS A 8 -6.79 5.30 6.04
N LYS A 9 -7.61 4.92 5.05
CA LYS A 9 -8.95 5.47 4.86
C LYS A 9 -9.93 4.35 4.58
N ASP A 10 -10.91 4.19 5.46
CA ASP A 10 -11.99 3.23 5.29
C ASP A 10 -13.07 3.83 4.37
N HIS A 11 -13.58 3.04 3.42
CA HIS A 11 -14.62 3.46 2.47
C HIS A 11 -15.60 2.31 2.17
N GLY A 12 -16.65 2.23 2.99
CA GLY A 12 -17.60 1.11 2.93
C GLY A 12 -16.92 -0.20 3.32
N LYS A 13 -16.95 -1.19 2.42
CA LYS A 13 -16.25 -2.48 2.59
C LYS A 13 -14.76 -2.42 2.25
N ALA A 14 -14.35 -1.45 1.45
CA ALA A 14 -12.96 -1.32 1.02
C ALA A 14 -12.13 -0.47 1.98
N THR A 15 -10.88 -0.88 2.20
CA THR A 15 -9.87 -0.10 2.92
C THR A 15 -8.82 0.41 1.94
N LYS A 16 -8.61 1.72 1.90
CA LYS A 16 -7.50 2.34 1.18
C LYS A 16 -6.31 2.53 2.14
N ILE A 17 -5.14 2.05 1.74
CA ILE A 17 -3.92 2.14 2.51
C ILE A 17 -2.87 2.86 1.68
N TYR A 18 -2.37 3.97 2.20
CA TYR A 18 -1.23 4.68 1.62
C TYR A 18 0.03 4.26 2.38
N PHE A 19 1.07 3.89 1.64
CA PHE A 19 2.32 3.44 2.23
C PHE A 19 3.53 3.84 1.38
N LEU A 20 4.69 3.87 2.03
CA LEU A 20 5.96 4.12 1.40
C LEU A 20 6.72 2.80 1.23
N ASN A 21 7.23 2.52 0.03
CA ASN A 21 8.23 1.49 -0.19
C ASN A 21 9.63 2.10 -0.04
N LEU A 22 10.22 1.96 1.15
CA LEU A 22 11.48 2.59 1.51
C LEU A 22 12.71 1.98 0.80
N THR A 23 12.53 0.89 0.06
CA THR A 23 13.61 0.34 -0.78
C THR A 23 13.76 1.09 -2.09
N GLU A 24 12.75 1.85 -2.52
CA GLU A 24 12.78 2.64 -3.74
C GLU A 24 13.39 4.05 -3.49
N PRO A 25 13.87 4.75 -4.54
CA PRO A 25 14.21 6.17 -4.46
C PRO A 25 13.02 7.01 -3.97
N LYS A 26 13.26 8.06 -3.16
CA LYS A 26 12.22 8.91 -2.53
C LYS A 26 11.06 9.28 -3.45
N HIS A 27 11.37 9.64 -4.68
CA HIS A 27 10.40 10.10 -5.68
C HIS A 27 9.49 8.98 -6.22
N GLN A 28 9.84 7.71 -6.00
CA GLN A 28 9.09 6.51 -6.40
C GLN A 28 8.49 5.75 -5.22
N GLN A 29 8.64 6.22 -3.98
CA GLN A 29 8.27 5.45 -2.80
C GLN A 29 6.76 5.38 -2.54
N LEU A 30 5.94 6.26 -3.14
CA LEU A 30 4.54 6.40 -2.75
C LEU A 30 3.64 5.38 -3.47
N TYR A 31 2.98 4.54 -2.68
CA TYR A 31 2.02 3.53 -3.14
C TYR A 31 0.66 3.71 -2.46
N MET A 32 -0.38 3.25 -3.13
CA MET A 32 -1.71 3.08 -2.56
C MET A 32 -2.21 1.67 -2.87
N ALA A 33 -2.65 0.96 -1.84
CA ALA A 33 -3.36 -0.31 -1.95
C ALA A 33 -4.85 -0.12 -1.61
N ILE A 34 -5.71 -0.84 -2.33
CA ILE A 34 -7.13 -0.99 -2.00
C ILE A 34 -7.37 -2.45 -1.66
N MET A 35 -7.85 -2.67 -0.44
CA MET A 35 -8.11 -4.00 0.10
C MET A 35 -9.60 -4.16 0.40
N ASP A 36 -10.12 -5.37 0.20
CA ASP A 36 -11.41 -5.81 0.71
C ASP A 36 -11.17 -6.95 1.69
N ASP A 37 -11.69 -6.80 2.91
CA ASP A 37 -11.36 -7.61 4.10
C ASP A 37 -9.85 -7.74 4.37
N SER A 38 -9.19 -8.72 3.74
CA SER A 38 -7.76 -9.01 3.87
C SER A 38 -7.07 -9.29 2.54
N VAL A 39 -7.78 -9.12 1.42
CA VAL A 39 -7.26 -9.35 0.08
C VAL A 39 -7.00 -8.01 -0.59
N MET A 40 -5.78 -7.83 -1.11
CA MET A 40 -5.45 -6.69 -1.95
C MET A 40 -6.05 -6.87 -3.33
N ASN A 41 -6.96 -5.96 -3.69
CA ASN A 41 -7.63 -5.95 -4.98
C ASN A 41 -6.89 -5.06 -5.98
N ILE A 42 -6.36 -3.93 -5.51
CA ILE A 42 -5.64 -2.97 -6.35
C ILE A 42 -4.37 -2.54 -5.63
N LEU A 43 -3.27 -2.55 -6.35
CA LEU A 43 -2.00 -1.96 -5.98
C LEU A 43 -1.65 -0.89 -7.02
N THR A 44 -1.37 0.31 -6.55
CA THR A 44 -0.98 1.43 -7.41
C THR A 44 0.33 2.04 -6.96
N VAL A 45 1.07 2.60 -7.91
CA VAL A 45 2.26 3.44 -7.67
C VAL A 45 1.97 4.86 -8.14
N TYR A 46 2.52 5.85 -7.43
CA TYR A 46 2.44 7.24 -7.88
C TYR A 46 3.46 7.50 -9.00
N ASN A 47 2.98 7.83 -10.19
CA ASN A 47 3.83 8.20 -11.31
C ASN A 47 3.97 9.72 -11.38
N LEU A 48 5.18 10.22 -11.19
CA LEU A 48 5.49 11.65 -11.23
C LEU A 48 5.37 12.29 -12.60
N LYS A 49 5.54 11.51 -13.69
CA LYS A 49 5.44 12.03 -15.05
C LYS A 49 4.00 12.36 -15.42
N SER A 50 3.07 11.47 -15.04
CA SER A 50 1.64 11.64 -15.27
C SER A 50 0.93 12.35 -14.11
N ASN A 51 1.61 12.51 -12.96
CA ASN A 51 1.07 13.07 -11.73
C ASN A 51 -0.21 12.34 -11.25
N MET A 52 -0.22 11.02 -11.42
CA MET A 52 -1.37 10.16 -11.13
C MET A 52 -0.94 8.82 -10.51
N PHE A 53 -1.88 8.14 -9.86
CA PHE A 53 -1.70 6.75 -9.45
C PHE A 53 -1.98 5.83 -10.63
N GLU A 54 -1.04 4.92 -10.91
CA GLU A 54 -1.14 3.92 -11.96
C GLU A 54 -1.28 2.54 -11.35
N ASP A 55 -2.22 1.74 -11.88
CA ASP A 55 -2.44 0.36 -11.44
C ASP A 55 -1.30 -0.54 -11.91
N VAL A 56 -0.67 -1.21 -10.95
CA VAL A 56 0.44 -2.13 -11.15
C VAL A 56 0.14 -3.52 -10.60
N THR A 57 -1.11 -3.80 -10.22
CA THR A 57 -1.52 -5.05 -9.58
C THR A 57 -1.11 -6.27 -10.41
N CYS A 58 -1.35 -6.22 -11.72
CA CYS A 58 -1.05 -7.33 -12.64
C CYS A 58 0.45 -7.56 -12.89
N LEU A 59 1.33 -6.66 -12.42
CA LEU A 59 2.79 -6.82 -12.54
C LEU A 59 3.36 -7.76 -11.47
N PHE A 60 2.58 -8.10 -10.44
CA PHE A 60 3.02 -8.90 -9.31
C PHE A 60 2.30 -10.24 -9.23
N SER A 61 2.99 -11.25 -8.72
CA SER A 61 2.37 -12.53 -8.43
C SER A 61 1.36 -12.42 -7.29
N GLN A 62 0.36 -13.30 -7.29
CA GLN A 62 -0.60 -13.39 -6.19
C GLN A 62 0.09 -13.66 -4.84
N SER A 63 1.15 -14.47 -4.83
CA SER A 63 1.94 -14.74 -3.61
C SER A 63 2.60 -13.49 -3.05
N PHE A 64 3.09 -12.60 -3.91
CA PHE A 64 3.64 -11.31 -3.51
C PHE A 64 2.54 -10.41 -2.94
N LEU A 65 1.40 -10.28 -3.63
CA LEU A 65 0.28 -9.44 -3.19
C LEU A 65 -0.30 -9.90 -1.84
N LEU A 66 -0.39 -11.21 -1.62
CA LEU A 66 -0.80 -11.78 -0.32
C LEU A 66 0.21 -11.46 0.78
N SER A 67 1.50 -11.62 0.50
CA SER A 67 2.57 -11.28 1.46
C SER A 67 2.54 -9.80 1.83
N LEU A 68 2.35 -8.94 0.84
CA LEU A 68 2.22 -7.50 1.05
C LEU A 68 0.96 -7.15 1.86
N SER A 69 -0.17 -7.77 1.54
CA SER A 69 -1.43 -7.61 2.30
C SER A 69 -1.22 -7.91 3.78
N HIS A 70 -0.59 -9.04 4.11
CA HIS A 70 -0.28 -9.39 5.50
C HIS A 70 0.63 -8.37 6.17
N GLN A 71 1.68 -7.89 5.48
CA GLN A 71 2.57 -6.88 6.04
C GLN A 71 1.84 -5.56 6.36
N LEU A 72 1.00 -5.07 5.44
CA LEU A 72 0.22 -3.86 5.64
C LEU A 72 -0.77 -4.00 6.81
N LEU A 73 -1.50 -5.12 6.87
CA LEU A 73 -2.44 -5.39 7.96
C LEU A 73 -1.75 -5.52 9.32
N ASN A 74 -0.57 -6.14 9.37
CA ASN A 74 0.21 -6.24 10.60
C ASN A 74 0.67 -4.86 11.10
N GLN A 75 1.08 -3.96 10.21
CA GLN A 75 1.42 -2.58 10.58
C GLN A 75 0.21 -1.79 11.07
N LEU A 76 -0.98 -2.02 10.49
CA LEU A 76 -2.21 -1.37 10.94
C LEU A 76 -2.72 -1.87 12.29
N ARG A 77 -2.47 -3.15 12.62
CA ARG A 77 -2.85 -3.77 13.91
C ARG A 77 -1.87 -3.44 15.04
N SER A 78 -0.62 -3.16 14.72
CA SER A 78 0.40 -2.77 15.69
C SER A 78 0.31 -1.26 15.96
N PRO A 79 -0.01 -0.79 17.18
CA PRO A 79 -0.22 0.63 17.51
C PRO A 79 1.08 1.44 17.57
N GLN A 80 2.08 1.14 16.72
CA GLN A 80 3.26 1.98 16.53
C GLN A 80 3.00 3.19 15.63
N ALA A 81 1.75 3.63 15.53
CA ALA A 81 1.41 4.97 15.08
C ALA A 81 1.81 5.96 16.17
N LYS A 82 3.12 6.26 16.26
CA LYS A 82 3.58 7.47 16.93
C LYS A 82 2.85 8.64 16.27
N ALA A 83 2.11 9.36 17.12
CA ALA A 83 1.64 10.70 16.85
C ALA A 83 2.76 11.52 16.19
N LEU A 84 2.42 12.13 15.06
CA LEU A 84 3.08 13.31 14.54
C LEU A 84 2.10 14.47 14.72
#